data_AF-A0A0B4N663-F1
#
_entry.id   AF-A0A0B4N663-F1
#
_cell.length_a   1.000
_cell.length_b   1.000
_cell.length_c   1.000
_cell.angle_alpha   90.00
_cell.angle_beta   90.00
_cell.angle_gamma   90.00
#
_symmetry.space_group_name_H-M   'P 1'
#
loop_
_entity.id
_entity.type
_entity.pdbx_description
1 polymer ?
#
loop_
_entity_poly.entity_id
_entity_poly.type
_entity_poly.pdbx_seq_one_letter_code
_entity_poly.pdbx_strand_id
1 'polypeptide(L)'
;MVYQRLVEIGRVVYIAKGDNEGKIATIVNIIDGNKVLLDGPNSGVSRCVRNLKDLQLTKLSLKLAVQQRTKGVKTLWEKEGVTASWESSTWAKKIAARKTREAMTDFDRFKLMRAKQCRNRLIKVELAKLKKAARKA
;
A
#
# COMPACT_ATOMS: atom_id res chain seq x y z
N MET A 1 8.75 -18.81 -12.40
CA MET A 1 9.39 -17.51 -12.71
C MET A 1 9.88 -16.88 -11.41
N VAL A 2 11.13 -16.42 -11.35
CA VAL A 2 11.74 -15.85 -10.13
C VAL A 2 11.14 -14.47 -9.78
N TYR A 3 10.82 -13.67 -10.81
CA TYR A 3 10.18 -12.37 -10.65
C TYR A 3 8.66 -12.49 -10.63
N GLN A 4 8.02 -11.91 -9.61
CA GLN A 4 6.56 -11.96 -9.42
C GLN A 4 5.85 -10.66 -9.81
N ARG A 5 6.56 -9.53 -9.85
CA ARG A 5 6.00 -8.22 -10.20
C ARG A 5 6.81 -7.67 -11.36
N LEU A 6 6.12 -7.46 -12.48
CA LEU A 6 6.72 -6.96 -13.70
C LEU A 6 6.14 -5.57 -14.02
N VAL A 7 6.93 -4.80 -14.76
CA VAL A 7 6.46 -3.56 -15.37
C VAL A 7 5.63 -3.94 -16.58
N GLU A 8 4.32 -3.73 -16.48
CA GLU A 8 3.37 -4.07 -17.55
C GLU A 8 2.24 -3.05 -17.57
N ILE A 9 1.52 -3.02 -18.69
CA ILE A 9 0.40 -2.12 -18.89
C ILE A 9 -0.76 -2.57 -18.00
N GLY A 10 -1.30 -1.64 -17.23
CA GLY A 10 -2.34 -1.88 -16.23
C GLY A 10 -1.84 -2.28 -14.84
N ARG A 11 -0.52 -2.44 -14.65
CA ARG A 11 0.05 -2.65 -13.31
C ARG A 11 -0.18 -1.41 -12.43
N VAL A 12 -0.70 -1.63 -11.22
CA VAL A 12 -0.86 -0.57 -10.24
C VAL A 12 0.47 -0.34 -9.51
N VAL A 13 0.88 0.91 -9.41
CA VAL A 13 2.10 1.37 -8.77
C VAL A 13 1.79 2.29 -7.61
N TYR A 14 2.65 2.24 -6.59
CA TYR A 14 2.70 3.22 -5.52
C TYR A 14 3.79 4.24 -5.82
N ILE A 15 3.47 5.52 -5.73
CA ILE A 15 4.42 6.62 -5.94
C ILE A 15 5.15 6.86 -4.62
N ALA A 16 6.44 6.51 -4.58
CA ALA A 16 7.26 6.58 -3.39
C ALA A 16 7.97 7.93 -3.21
N LYS A 17 8.20 8.67 -4.30
CA LYS A 17 8.88 9.96 -4.27
C LYS A 17 8.33 10.91 -5.34
N GLY A 18 8.34 12.21 -5.02
CA GLY A 18 7.99 13.29 -5.96
C GLY A 18 6.53 13.72 -5.84
N ASP A 19 6.04 14.49 -6.82
CA ASP A 19 4.67 14.98 -6.75
C ASP A 19 3.68 13.81 -6.80
N ASN A 20 2.65 13.87 -5.95
CA ASN A 20 1.73 12.78 -5.68
C ASN A 20 2.32 11.60 -4.86
N GLU A 21 3.36 11.85 -4.07
CA GLU A 21 3.87 10.87 -3.09
C GLU A 21 2.75 10.31 -2.21
N GLY A 22 2.78 8.99 -1.99
CA GLY A 22 1.79 8.31 -1.16
C GLY A 22 0.52 7.89 -1.89
N LYS A 23 0.34 8.30 -3.15
CA LYS A 23 -0.79 7.89 -3.99
C LYS A 23 -0.46 6.66 -4.83
N ILE A 24 -1.51 6.01 -5.32
CA ILE A 24 -1.42 4.89 -6.26
C ILE A 24 -1.82 5.34 -7.66
N ALA A 25 -1.24 4.74 -8.69
CA ALA A 25 -1.58 5.01 -10.08
C ALA A 25 -1.43 3.75 -10.92
N THR A 26 -1.92 3.76 -12.15
CA THR A 26 -1.74 2.67 -13.12
C THR A 26 -0.74 3.05 -14.19
N ILE A 27 0.09 2.09 -14.59
CA ILE A 27 0.93 2.20 -15.79
C ILE A 27 0.02 2.05 -17.01
N VAL A 28 -0.03 3.09 -17.85
CA VAL A 28 -0.85 3.09 -19.08
C VAL A 28 0.00 2.82 -20.32
N ASN A 29 1.26 3.25 -20.30
CA ASN A 29 2.22 2.97 -21.36
C ASN A 29 3.65 2.94 -20.81
N ILE A 30 4.54 2.23 -21.50
CA ILE A 30 5.97 2.22 -21.23
C ILE A 30 6.62 3.11 -22.28
N ILE A 31 7.37 4.13 -21.87
CA ILE A 31 7.96 5.11 -22.79
C ILE A 31 9.36 4.66 -23.18
N ASP A 32 10.19 4.39 -22.17
CA ASP A 32 11.55 3.92 -22.33
C ASP A 32 11.90 2.95 -21.17
N GLY A 33 13.14 2.45 -21.13
CA GLY A 33 13.57 1.51 -20.09
C GLY A 33 13.56 2.08 -18.66
N ASN A 34 13.45 3.40 -18.51
CA ASN A 34 13.45 4.09 -17.22
C ASN A 34 12.11 4.79 -16.93
N LYS A 35 11.29 5.11 -17.93
CA LYS A 35 10.11 5.98 -17.79
C LYS A 35 8.84 5.28 -18.22
N VAL A 36 7.79 5.54 -17.44
CA VAL A 36 6.43 5.06 -17.70
C VAL A 36 5.44 6.21 -17.68
N LEU A 37 4.38 6.06 -18.47
CA LEU A 37 3.22 6.92 -18.44
C LEU A 37 2.24 6.40 -17.39
N LEU A 38 1.95 7.20 -16.38
CA LEU A 38 1.02 6.90 -15.31
C LEU A 38 -0.31 7.62 -15.50
N ASP A 39 -1.38 7.01 -14.99
CA ASP A 39 -2.68 7.64 -14.83
C ASP A 39 -3.36 7.12 -13.56
N GLY A 40 -3.95 8.00 -12.77
CA GLY A 40 -4.59 7.66 -11.49
C GLY A 40 -5.80 8.56 -11.23
N PRO A 41 -6.89 8.45 -12.01
CA PRO A 41 -8.03 9.35 -11.93
C PRO A 41 -8.71 9.34 -10.55
N ASN A 42 -8.82 8.18 -9.90
CA ASN A 42 -9.50 8.04 -8.60
C ASN A 42 -8.59 8.37 -7.41
N SER A 43 -7.28 8.33 -7.59
CA SER A 43 -6.28 8.69 -6.59
C SER A 43 -5.83 10.16 -6.69
N GLY A 44 -6.38 10.91 -7.65
CA GLY A 44 -6.03 12.32 -7.90
C GLY A 44 -4.62 12.49 -8.43
N VAL A 45 -4.12 11.52 -9.21
CA VAL A 45 -2.87 11.60 -9.97
C VAL A 45 -3.23 11.90 -11.42
N SER A 46 -2.91 13.10 -11.89
CA SER A 46 -3.07 13.45 -13.30
C SER A 46 -2.13 12.61 -14.16
N ARG A 47 -2.53 12.41 -15.41
CA ARG A 47 -1.73 11.66 -16.37
C ARG A 47 -0.36 12.32 -16.55
N CYS A 48 0.70 11.63 -16.14
CA CYS A 48 2.06 12.17 -16.12
C CYS A 48 3.10 11.10 -16.41
N VAL A 49 4.29 11.55 -16.83
CA VAL A 49 5.45 10.68 -17.05
C VAL A 49 6.26 10.60 -15.77
N ARG A 50 6.63 9.39 -15.34
CA ARG A 50 7.44 9.16 -14.15
C ARG A 50 8.57 8.17 -14.41
N ASN A 51 9.65 8.34 -13.67
CA ASN A 51 10.76 7.38 -13.67
C ASN A 51 10.37 6.15 -12.82
N LEU A 52 10.70 4.95 -13.29
CA LEU A 52 10.48 3.69 -12.59
C LEU A 52 11.17 3.65 -11.23
N LYS A 53 12.28 4.38 -11.05
CA LYS A 53 13.00 4.47 -9.77
C LYS A 53 12.18 5.12 -8.65
N ASP A 54 11.24 6.00 -8.99
CA ASP A 54 10.38 6.69 -8.01
C ASP A 54 9.12 5.88 -7.66
N LEU A 55 8.93 4.72 -8.31
CA LEU A 55 7.73 3.91 -8.24
C LEU A 55 8.01 2.56 -7.60
N GLN A 56 7.01 2.05 -6.91
CA GLN A 56 7.04 0.71 -6.33
C GLN A 56 5.87 -0.12 -6.89
N LEU A 57 6.19 -1.23 -7.56
CA LEU A 57 5.19 -2.11 -8.17
C LEU A 57 4.35 -2.80 -7.07
N THR A 58 3.03 -2.73 -7.20
CA THR A 58 2.10 -3.45 -6.32
C THR A 58 1.72 -4.81 -6.92
N LYS A 59 0.99 -5.62 -6.15
CA LYS A 59 0.45 -6.90 -6.64
C LYS A 59 -0.78 -6.75 -7.52
N LEU A 60 -1.44 -5.59 -7.49
CA LEU A 60 -2.66 -5.32 -8.23
C LEU A 60 -2.34 -5.02 -9.69
N SER A 61 -3.14 -5.54 -10.60
CA SER A 61 -3.02 -5.34 -12.05
C SER A 61 -4.41 -5.29 -12.67
N LEU A 62 -4.63 -4.27 -13.49
CA LEU A 62 -5.81 -4.08 -14.32
C LEU A 62 -5.52 -4.58 -15.73
N LYS A 63 -6.53 -5.12 -16.42
CA LYS A 63 -6.42 -5.39 -17.85
C LYS A 63 -6.72 -4.12 -18.64
N LEU A 64 -5.68 -3.40 -19.07
CA LEU A 64 -5.78 -2.18 -19.87
C LEU A 64 -5.24 -2.38 -21.28
N ALA A 65 -5.83 -1.69 -22.25
CA ALA A 65 -5.22 -1.50 -23.55
C ALA A 65 -4.09 -0.46 -23.48
N VAL A 66 -3.12 -0.56 -24.38
CA VAL A 66 -2.01 0.39 -24.50
C VAL A 66 -2.58 1.79 -24.76
N GLN A 67 -2.11 2.81 -24.02
CA GLN A 67 -2.56 4.20 -24.17
C GLN A 67 -4.06 4.46 -23.95
N GLN A 68 -4.76 3.61 -23.21
CA GLN A 68 -6.17 3.81 -22.88
C GLN A 68 -6.44 5.22 -22.30
N ARG A 69 -7.52 5.87 -22.71
CA ARG A 69 -7.90 7.21 -22.24
C ARG A 69 -8.33 7.18 -20.77
N THR A 70 -8.17 8.30 -20.06
CA THR A 70 -8.41 8.40 -18.61
C THR A 70 -9.81 7.98 -18.20
N LYS A 71 -10.82 8.27 -19.03
CA LYS A 71 -12.20 7.80 -18.81
C LYS A 71 -12.29 6.27 -18.74
N GLY A 72 -11.61 5.57 -19.66
CA GLY A 72 -11.58 4.11 -19.67
C GLY A 72 -10.73 3.51 -18.54
N VAL A 73 -9.70 4.21 -18.08
CA VAL A 73 -8.93 3.80 -16.89
C VAL A 73 -9.79 3.92 -15.64
N LYS A 74 -10.53 5.04 -15.50
CA LYS A 74 -11.44 5.28 -14.38
C LYS A 74 -12.53 4.22 -14.25
N THR A 75 -13.21 3.90 -15.35
CA THR A 75 -14.29 2.90 -15.33
C THR A 75 -13.79 1.51 -14.92
N LEU A 76 -12.61 1.09 -15.41
CA LEU A 76 -12.01 -0.19 -15.04
C LEU A 76 -11.49 -0.20 -13.59
N TRP A 77 -10.89 0.91 -13.16
CA TRP A 77 -10.41 1.08 -11.79
C TRP A 77 -11.55 0.92 -10.77
N GLU A 78 -12.71 1.52 -11.07
CA GLU A 78 -13.93 1.40 -10.26
C GLU A 78 -14.53 0.00 -10.34
N LYS A 79 -14.61 -0.59 -11.55
CA LYS A 79 -15.14 -1.93 -11.77
C LYS A 79 -14.38 -3.01 -10.99
N GLU A 80 -13.05 -2.93 -10.95
CA GLU A 80 -12.23 -3.89 -10.20
C GLU A 80 -12.05 -3.50 -8.72
N GLY A 81 -12.57 -2.36 -8.28
CA GLY A 81 -12.49 -1.95 -6.88
C GLY A 81 -11.05 -1.80 -6.36
N VAL A 82 -10.15 -1.27 -7.20
CA VAL A 82 -8.70 -1.20 -6.90
C VAL A 82 -8.42 -0.41 -5.62
N THR A 83 -9.15 0.67 -5.37
CA THR A 83 -9.01 1.48 -4.15
C THR A 83 -9.30 0.67 -2.89
N ALA A 84 -10.42 -0.07 -2.87
CA ALA A 84 -10.77 -0.93 -1.74
C ALA A 84 -9.77 -2.07 -1.55
N SER A 85 -9.33 -2.67 -2.65
CA SER A 85 -8.29 -3.72 -2.64
C SER A 85 -6.96 -3.18 -2.10
N TRP A 86 -6.58 -1.96 -2.46
CA TRP A 86 -5.39 -1.30 -1.92
C TRP A 86 -5.53 -1.02 -0.43
N GLU A 87 -6.63 -0.39 0.02
CA GLU A 87 -6.88 -0.06 1.42
C GLU A 87 -6.93 -1.30 2.33
N SER A 88 -7.48 -2.41 1.83
CA SER A 88 -7.50 -3.68 2.56
C SER A 88 -6.11 -4.30 2.73
N SER A 89 -5.15 -3.93 1.87
CA SER A 89 -3.80 -4.50 1.86
C SER A 89 -3.03 -4.18 3.14
N THR A 90 -2.18 -5.11 3.56
CA THR A 90 -1.29 -4.92 4.72
C THR A 90 -0.33 -3.74 4.52
N TRP A 91 0.01 -3.43 3.27
CA TRP A 91 0.88 -2.31 2.94
C TRP A 91 0.18 -0.98 3.20
N ALA A 92 -1.02 -0.76 2.66
CA ALA A 92 -1.80 0.46 2.92
C ALA A 92 -2.09 0.62 4.42
N LYS A 93 -2.48 -0.46 5.11
CA LYS A 93 -2.69 -0.46 6.57
C LYS A 93 -1.44 -0.03 7.35
N LYS A 94 -0.25 -0.47 6.93
CA LYS A 94 1.02 -0.04 7.55
C LYS A 94 1.32 1.43 7.30
N ILE A 95 1.06 1.94 6.10
CA ILE A 95 1.22 3.37 5.77
C ILE A 95 0.26 4.20 6.65
N ALA A 96 -1.01 3.82 6.72
CA ALA A 96 -2.00 4.49 7.56
C ALA A 96 -1.59 4.46 9.05
N ALA A 97 -1.13 3.31 9.55
CA ALA A 97 -0.66 3.19 10.93
C ALA A 97 0.60 4.01 11.24
N ARG A 98 1.45 4.28 10.24
CA ARG A 98 2.59 5.19 10.39
C ARG A 98 2.10 6.64 10.47
N LYS A 99 1.20 7.04 9.57
CA LYS A 99 0.60 8.39 9.55
C LYS A 99 -0.14 8.72 10.86
N THR A 100 -0.90 7.77 11.41
CA THR A 100 -1.60 7.97 12.69
C THR A 100 -0.65 8.07 13.88
N ARG A 101 0.51 7.39 13.83
CA ARG A 101 1.55 7.54 14.86
C ARG A 101 2.27 8.88 14.79
N GLU A 102 2.54 9.36 13.58
CA GLU A 102 3.13 10.68 13.35
C GLU A 102 2.19 11.79 13.84
N ALA A 103 0.88 11.66 13.59
CA ALA A 103 -0.14 12.62 14.02
C ALA A 103 -0.55 12.52 15.51
N MET A 104 0.01 11.58 16.27
CA MET A 104 -0.41 11.30 17.64
C MET A 104 -0.03 12.45 18.59
N THR A 105 -0.97 12.91 19.41
CA THR A 105 -0.70 13.91 20.45
C THR A 105 0.00 13.29 21.66
N ASP A 106 0.60 14.10 22.53
CA ASP A 106 1.25 13.60 23.75
C ASP A 106 0.28 12.83 24.66
N PHE A 107 -0.95 13.34 24.82
CA PHE A 107 -1.99 12.66 25.57
C PHE A 107 -2.38 11.30 24.96
N ASP A 108 -2.43 11.20 23.63
CA ASP A 108 -2.68 9.93 22.95
C ASP A 108 -1.53 8.93 23.16
N ARG A 109 -0.27 9.41 23.20
CA ARG A 109 0.89 8.57 23.53
C ARG A 109 0.78 8.02 24.95
N PHE A 110 0.35 8.83 25.93
CA PHE A 110 0.12 8.37 27.29
C PHE A 110 -0.97 7.27 27.35
N LYS A 111 -2.12 7.48 26.68
CA LYS A 111 -3.20 6.48 26.59
C LYS A 111 -2.70 5.17 25.96
N LEU A 112 -1.94 5.27 24.86
CA LEU A 112 -1.35 4.11 24.19
C LEU A 112 -0.37 3.36 25.11
N MET A 113 0.46 4.07 25.87
CA MET A 113 1.41 3.49 26.81
C MET A 113 0.69 2.67 27.89
N ARG A 114 -0.36 3.23 28.51
CA ARG A 114 -1.15 2.53 29.53
C ARG A 114 -1.85 1.29 28.97
N ALA A 115 -2.47 1.40 27.79
CA ALA A 115 -3.11 0.26 27.13
C ALA A 115 -2.09 -0.86 26.80
N LYS A 116 -0.89 -0.49 26.31
CA LYS A 116 0.20 -1.45 26.06
C LYS A 116 0.68 -2.14 27.33
N GLN A 117 0.81 -1.41 28.44
CA GLN A 117 1.23 -1.97 29.72
C GLN A 117 0.27 -3.07 30.19
N CYS A 118 -1.04 -2.80 30.14
CA CYS A 118 -2.08 -3.78 30.49
C CYS A 118 -2.04 -5.01 29.59
N ARG A 119 -1.96 -4.81 28.26
CA ARG A 119 -1.86 -5.91 27.28
C ARG A 119 -0.63 -6.78 27.52
N ASN A 120 0.54 -6.17 27.73
CA ASN A 120 1.79 -6.90 27.92
C ASN A 120 1.78 -7.73 29.22
N ARG A 121 1.13 -7.22 30.29
CA ARG A 121 0.95 -7.98 31.52
C ARG A 121 0.16 -9.27 31.28
N LEU A 122 -0.96 -9.18 30.55
CA LEU A 122 -1.80 -10.34 30.21
C LEU A 122 -1.04 -11.37 29.36
N ILE A 123 -0.34 -10.89 28.31
CA ILE A 123 0.48 -11.76 27.44
C ILE A 123 1.56 -12.48 28.25
N LYS A 124 2.22 -11.78 29.19
CA LYS A 124 3.28 -12.38 30.02
C LYS A 124 2.74 -13.48 30.92
N VAL A 125 1.56 -13.28 31.53
CA VAL A 125 0.91 -14.29 32.36
C VAL A 125 0.57 -15.53 31.52
N GLU A 126 -0.03 -15.35 30.35
CA GLU A 126 -0.44 -16.48 29.51
C GLU A 126 0.76 -17.24 28.94
N LEU A 127 1.79 -16.52 28.51
CA LEU A 127 3.05 -17.11 28.05
C LEU A 127 3.72 -17.94 29.16
N ALA A 128 3.69 -17.48 30.42
CA ALA A 128 4.24 -18.24 31.54
C ALA A 128 3.49 -19.56 31.77
N LYS A 129 2.16 -19.58 31.64
CA LYS A 129 1.36 -20.81 31.70
C LYS A 129 1.71 -21.77 30.56
N LEU A 130 1.76 -21.28 29.33
CA LEU A 130 2.13 -22.07 28.15
C LEU A 130 3.53 -22.68 28.28
N LYS A 131 4.52 -21.91 28.78
CA LYS A 131 5.87 -22.44 29.06
C LYS A 131 5.87 -23.51 30.14
N LYS A 132 5.06 -23.37 31.19
CA LYS A 132 4.94 -24.39 32.25
C LYS A 132 4.31 -25.67 31.71
N ALA A 133 3.29 -25.56 30.85
CA ALA A 133 2.68 -26.71 30.20
C ALA A 133 3.65 -27.42 29.23
N ALA A 134 4.37 -26.67 28.41
CA ALA A 134 5.36 -27.20 27.47
C ALA A 134 6.59 -27.85 28.13
N ARG A 135 6.89 -27.51 29.39
CA ARG A 135 7.94 -28.18 30.20
C ARG A 135 7.45 -29.44 30.90
N LYS A 136 6.13 -29.62 31.03
CA LYS A 136 5.50 -30.78 31.66
C LYS A 136 5.15 -31.88 30.65
N ALA A 137 4.91 -31.51 29.40
CA ALA A 137 4.90 -32.44 28.27
C ALA A 137 6.34 -32.84 27.92
#